data_AF-A0A3P7JDH4-F1
#
_entry.id   AF-A0A3P7JDH4-F1
#
_cell.length_a   1.000
_cell.length_b   1.000
_cell.length_c   1.000
_cell.angle_alpha   90.00
_cell.angle_beta   90.00
_cell.angle_gamma   90.00
#
_symmetry.space_group_name_H-M   'P 1'
#
loop_
_entity.id
_entity.type
_entity.pdbx_description
1 polymer ?
#
loop_
_entity_poly.entity_id
_entity_poly.type
_entity_poly.pdbx_seq_one_letter_code
_entity_poly.pdbx_strand_id
1 'polypeptide(L)' 'MIEAVEKKNPELAKRMRDVLDGNCARLEGLSPAAVDFSKEVAILLYC' A
#
# COMPACT_ATOMS: atom_id res chain seq x y z
N MET A 1 -0.68 -7.92 7.92
CA MET A 1 -0.78 -6.70 8.77
C MET A 1 -2.24 -6.33 9.03
N ILE A 2 -2.97 -5.81 8.03
CA ILE A 2 -4.30 -5.18 8.20
C ILE A 2 -5.33 -6.06 8.93
N GLU A 3 -5.43 -7.36 8.61
CA GLU A 3 -6.39 -8.27 9.27
C GLU A 3 -6.25 -8.34 10.81
N ALA A 4 -5.02 -8.20 11.33
CA ALA A 4 -4.75 -8.23 12.77
C ALA A 4 -5.10 -6.88 13.44
N VAL A 5 -5.14 -5.80 12.65
CA VAL A 5 -5.65 -4.49 13.07
C VAL A 5 -7.18 -4.48 12.99
N GLU A 6 -7.78 -5.04 11.95
CA GLU A 6 -9.23 -5.09 11.72
C GLU A 6 -9.98 -5.77 12.87
N LYS A 7 -9.45 -6.90 13.36
CA LYS A 7 -9.95 -7.64 14.54
C LYS A 7 -9.89 -6.83 15.86
N LYS A 8 -9.29 -5.64 15.87
CA LYS A 8 -9.16 -4.74 17.03
C LYS A 8 -9.76 -3.34 16.79
N ASN A 9 -9.70 -2.84 15.56
CA ASN A 9 -10.17 -1.53 15.14
C ASN A 9 -10.43 -1.52 13.61
N PRO A 10 -11.68 -1.82 13.18
CA PRO A 10 -12.04 -1.84 11.76
C PRO A 10 -11.83 -0.51 11.04
N GLU A 11 -12.07 0.64 11.70
CA GLU A 11 -11.92 1.96 11.08
C GLU A 11 -10.45 2.38 10.91
N LEU A 12 -9.53 1.85 11.72
CA LEU A 12 -8.10 1.95 11.45
C LEU A 12 -7.70 1.04 10.28
N ALA A 13 -8.20 -0.21 10.24
CA ALA A 13 -7.91 -1.14 9.16
C ALA A 13 -8.42 -0.66 7.79
N LYS A 14 -9.60 -0.02 7.75
CA LYS A 14 -10.13 0.67 6.56
C LYS A 14 -9.17 1.74 6.07
N ARG A 15 -8.78 2.70 6.92
CA ARG A 15 -7.83 3.77 6.57
C ARG A 15 -6.45 3.26 6.18
N MET A 16 -6.04 2.09 6.67
CA MET A 16 -4.84 1.40 6.18
C MET A 16 -5.01 0.85 4.76
N ARG A 17 -6.20 0.34 4.38
CA ARG A 17 -6.49 -0.06 2.99
C ARG A 17 -6.51 1.15 2.08
N ASP A 18 -7.23 2.22 2.46
CA ASP A 18 -7.31 3.47 1.67
C ASP A 18 -5.91 4.02 1.30
N VAL A 19 -4.93 3.89 2.21
CA VAL A 19 -3.52 4.28 1.98
C VAL A 19 -2.78 3.30 1.05
N LEU A 20 -3.02 1.98 1.15
CA LEU A 20 -2.41 1.02 0.24
C LEU A 20 -2.98 1.12 -1.18
N ASP A 21 -4.30 1.28 -1.32
CA ASP A 21 -4.95 1.44 -2.62
C ASP A 21 -4.44 2.72 -3.33
N GLY A 22 -4.37 3.83 -2.58
CA GLY A 22 -3.79 5.10 -3.03
C GLY A 22 -2.25 5.09 -3.21
N ASN A 23 -1.58 4.01 -2.85
CA ASN A 23 -0.17 3.73 -3.13
C ASN A 23 -0.03 2.85 -4.39
N CYS A 24 -0.81 1.79 -4.53
CA CYS A 24 -0.75 0.92 -5.71
C CYS A 24 -1.18 1.66 -6.99
N ALA A 25 -2.16 2.57 -6.89
CA ALA A 25 -2.54 3.47 -7.98
C ALA A 25 -1.40 4.39 -8.48
N ARG A 26 -0.32 4.58 -7.70
CA ARG A 26 0.88 5.35 -8.12
C ARG A 26 1.89 4.52 -8.92
N LEU A 27 1.73 3.20 -8.92
CA LEU A 27 2.55 2.26 -9.69
C LEU A 27 1.94 1.97 -11.08
N GLU A 28 0.66 2.29 -11.29
CA GLU A 28 -0.02 2.09 -12.55
C GLU A 28 0.63 2.89 -13.69
N GLY A 29 0.88 2.24 -14.83
CA GLY A 29 1.50 2.85 -16.00
C GLY A 29 3.02 3.09 -15.90
N LEU A 30 3.66 2.81 -14.75
CA LEU A 30 5.11 2.88 -14.61
C LEU A 30 5.81 1.72 -15.35
N SER A 31 7.08 1.92 -15.73
CA SER A 31 7.92 0.83 -16.23
C SER A 31 8.37 -0.09 -15.09
N PRO A 32 8.71 -1.38 -15.34
CA PRO A 32 9.10 -2.31 -14.28
C PRO A 32 10.24 -1.79 -13.39
N ALA A 33 11.30 -1.23 -13.97
CA ALA A 33 12.41 -0.66 -13.21
C ALA A 33 12.01 0.56 -12.36
N ALA A 34 10.99 1.32 -12.77
CA ALA A 34 10.44 2.40 -11.96
C ALA A 34 9.57 1.86 -10.82
N VAL A 35 8.80 0.78 -11.05
CA VAL A 35 8.05 0.06 -10.00
C VAL A 35 9.00 -0.52 -8.96
N ASP A 36 10.09 -1.17 -9.37
CA ASP A 36 11.07 -1.77 -8.47
C ASP A 36 11.78 -0.70 -7.62
N PHE A 37 12.24 0.40 -8.23
CA PHE A 37 12.76 1.56 -7.49
C PHE A 37 11.72 2.15 -6.52
N SER A 38 10.47 2.26 -6.95
CA SER A 38 9.38 2.74 -6.11
C SER A 38 9.09 1.84 -4.90
N LYS A 39 9.36 0.53 -4.98
CA LYS A 39 9.20 -0.41 -3.84
C LYS A 39 10.30 -0.26 -2.79
N GLU A 40 11.53 0.02 -3.20
CA GLU A 40 12.64 0.37 -2.29
C GLU A 40 12.38 1.69 -1.54
N VAL A 41 11.66 2.63 -2.15
CA VAL A 41 11.11 3.80 -1.45
C VAL A 41 9.94 3.34 -0.57
N ALA A 42 10.27 2.94 0.66
CA ALA A 42 9.45 2.22 1.66
C ALA A 42 8.03 2.74 1.99
N ILE A 43 7.57 3.82 1.36
CA ILE A 43 6.19 4.31 1.34
C ILE A 43 5.25 3.29 0.64
N LEU A 44 5.73 2.58 -0.39
CA LEU A 44 4.91 1.77 -1.31
C LEU A 44 4.96 0.24 -1.00
N LEU A 45 5.40 -0.13 0.20
CA LEU A 45 5.89 -1.48 0.58
C LEU A 45 4.89 -2.67 0.54
N TYR A 46 3.64 -2.49 0.10
CA TYR A 46 2.62 -3.55 0.11
C TYR A 46 1.78 -3.59 -1.20
N CYS A 47 2.44 -3.44 -2.35
CA CYS A 47 1.90 -3.58 -3.73
C CYS A 47 2.47 -4.77 -4.60
#